data_AF-A0A151WFW0-F1
#
_entry.id   AF-A0A151WFW0-F1
#
_cell.length_a   1.000
_cell.length_b   1.000
_cell.length_c   1.000
_cell.angle_alpha   90.00
_cell.angle_beta   90.00
_cell.angle_gamma   90.00
#
_symmetry.space_group_name_H-M   'P 1'
#
loop_
_entity.id
_entity.type
_entity.pdbx_description
1 polymer ?
#
loop_
_entity_poly.entity_id
_entity_poly.type
_entity_poly.pdbx_seq_one_letter_code
_entity_poly.pdbx_strand_id
1 'polypeptide(L)'
;MIAFLTIIVLLPVAKGLVGYDCGGKGFNITTLSLLDIGECNMDNLKPKEEEVYAQLMQLTDYDHTTVMQCKIEVDRTIFYCGMSSHISAVHNGRREYLQEIGEQGCRRMHETGTT
;
A
#
# COMPACT_ATOMS: atom_id res chain seq x y z
N MET A 1 -22.48 -14.52 34.65
CA MET A 1 -21.43 -13.67 34.05
C MET A 1 -20.68 -14.39 32.92
N ILE A 2 -20.22 -15.63 33.12
CA ILE A 2 -19.49 -16.41 32.09
C ILE A 2 -20.33 -16.70 30.84
N ALA A 3 -21.63 -17.01 31.00
CA ALA A 3 -22.53 -17.29 29.86
C ALA A 3 -22.77 -16.08 28.92
N PHE A 4 -22.63 -14.84 29.42
CA PHE A 4 -22.75 -13.63 28.60
C PHE A 4 -21.49 -13.41 27.74
N LEU A 5 -20.31 -13.76 28.27
CA LEU A 5 -19.04 -13.67 27.56
C LEU A 5 -18.96 -14.69 26.40
N THR A 6 -19.51 -15.89 26.58
CA THR A 6 -19.50 -16.92 25.51
C THR A 6 -20.39 -16.54 24.31
N ILE A 7 -21.45 -15.76 24.53
CA ILE A 7 -22.38 -15.34 23.46
C ILE A 7 -21.74 -14.31 22.51
N ILE A 8 -20.87 -13.44 23.02
CA ILE A 8 -20.26 -12.35 22.22
C ILE A 8 -19.27 -12.90 21.18
N VAL A 9 -18.60 -14.02 21.47
CA VAL A 9 -17.60 -14.65 20.58
C VAL A 9 -18.25 -15.35 19.38
N LEU A 10 -19.54 -15.69 19.48
CA LEU A 10 -20.30 -16.35 18.42
C LEU A 10 -20.92 -15.39 17.39
N LEU A 11 -20.78 -14.07 17.57
CA LEU A 11 -21.29 -13.11 16.60
C LEU A 11 -20.34 -13.02 15.40
N PRO A 12 -20.79 -13.35 14.18
CA PRO A 12 -19.97 -13.19 12.99
C PRO A 12 -19.64 -11.70 12.81
N VAL A 13 -18.35 -11.40 12.65
CA VAL A 13 -17.87 -10.05 12.34
C VAL A 13 -18.44 -9.67 10.97
N ALA A 14 -19.41 -8.76 10.95
CA ALA A 14 -20.04 -8.31 9.72
C ALA A 14 -18.99 -7.62 8.85
N LYS A 15 -18.63 -8.23 7.72
CA LYS A 15 -17.89 -7.53 6.66
C LYS A 15 -18.87 -6.55 6.01
N GLY A 16 -18.48 -5.28 5.95
CA GLY A 16 -19.36 -4.14 5.69
C GLY A 16 -20.40 -4.35 4.59
N LEU A 17 -21.58 -3.79 4.81
CA LEU A 17 -22.68 -3.81 3.84
C LEU A 17 -22.32 -2.87 2.67
N VAL A 18 -22.24 -3.43 1.47
CA VAL A 18 -22.18 -2.64 0.23
C VAL A 18 -23.62 -2.28 -0.13
N GLY A 19 -24.02 -1.04 0.19
CA GLY A 19 -25.31 -0.50 -0.19
C GLY A 19 -25.25 0.11 -1.59
N TYR A 20 -26.08 -0.39 -2.51
CA TYR A 20 -26.31 0.25 -3.80
C TYR A 20 -27.55 1.15 -3.67
N ASP A 21 -27.43 2.42 -4.04
CA ASP A 21 -28.58 3.33 -4.09
C ASP A 21 -29.46 3.00 -5.30
N CYS A 22 -30.49 2.20 -5.05
CA CYS A 22 -31.48 1.78 -6.05
C CYS A 22 -32.69 2.75 -6.13
N GLY A 23 -32.67 3.87 -5.41
CA GLY A 23 -33.80 4.80 -5.31
C GLY A 23 -33.90 5.80 -6.46
N GLY A 24 -32.84 5.95 -7.26
CA GLY A 24 -32.81 6.83 -8.43
C GLY A 24 -33.46 6.22 -9.67
N LYS A 25 -34.06 7.05 -10.54
CA LYS A 25 -34.57 6.60 -11.85
C LYS A 25 -33.42 5.98 -12.65
N GLY A 26 -33.41 4.65 -12.72
CA GLY A 26 -32.63 3.83 -13.64
C GLY A 26 -31.17 4.23 -13.78
N PHE A 27 -30.31 3.79 -12.86
CA PHE A 27 -28.88 3.76 -13.17
C PHE A 27 -28.67 2.94 -14.45
N ASN A 28 -27.97 3.50 -15.43
CA ASN A 28 -27.35 2.70 -16.49
C ASN A 28 -26.29 1.83 -15.82
N ILE A 29 -26.66 0.64 -15.35
CA ILE A 29 -25.73 -0.27 -14.68
C ILE A 29 -24.72 -0.74 -15.72
N THR A 30 -23.54 -0.13 -15.71
CA THR A 30 -22.39 -0.62 -16.46
C THR A 30 -21.92 -1.91 -15.78
N THR A 31 -22.08 -3.04 -16.46
CA THR A 31 -21.53 -4.31 -15.97
C THR A 31 -20.03 -4.27 -16.18
N LEU A 32 -19.28 -4.32 -15.08
CA LEU A 32 -17.82 -4.31 -15.10
C LEU A 32 -17.31 -5.75 -14.97
N SER A 33 -16.48 -6.20 -15.92
CA SER A 33 -15.76 -7.47 -15.78
C SER A 33 -14.66 -7.31 -14.75
N LEU A 34 -14.61 -8.22 -13.77
CA LEU A 34 -13.51 -8.30 -12.78
C LEU A 34 -12.41 -9.28 -13.20
N LEU A 35 -12.64 -10.01 -14.29
CA LEU A 35 -11.74 -11.07 -14.75
C LEU A 35 -10.73 -10.56 -15.77
N ASP A 36 -11.05 -9.45 -16.44
CA ASP A 36 -10.23 -8.92 -17.52
C ASP A 36 -10.49 -7.42 -17.71
N ILE A 37 -9.47 -6.70 -18.18
CA ILE A 37 -9.51 -5.26 -18.48
C ILE A 37 -9.54 -5.11 -19.99
N GLY A 38 -10.62 -4.56 -20.54
CA GLY A 38 -10.73 -4.28 -21.97
C GLY A 38 -9.75 -3.21 -22.45
N GLU A 39 -9.42 -3.23 -23.74
CA GLU A 39 -8.57 -2.20 -24.35
C GLU A 39 -9.29 -0.85 -24.37
N CYS A 40 -8.68 0.18 -23.77
CA CYS A 40 -9.14 1.55 -23.90
C CYS A 40 -8.77 2.09 -25.28
N ASN A 41 -9.66 1.96 -26.25
CA ASN A 41 -9.49 2.60 -27.55
C ASN A 41 -9.82 4.09 -27.43
N MET A 42 -8.81 4.88 -27.06
CA MET A 42 -8.89 6.33 -27.03
C MET A 42 -8.75 6.82 -28.48
N ASP A 43 -9.83 6.72 -29.26
CA ASP A 43 -9.95 7.52 -30.48
C ASP A 43 -9.63 8.98 -30.11
N ASN A 44 -9.00 9.75 -31.01
CA ASN A 44 -8.53 11.13 -30.80
C ASN A 44 -9.68 12.12 -30.51
N LEU A 45 -10.39 11.91 -29.41
CA LEU A 45 -11.44 12.73 -28.87
C LEU A 45 -10.75 13.97 -28.32
N LYS A 46 -10.94 15.10 -29.00
CA LYS A 46 -10.52 16.39 -28.45
C LYS A 46 -11.22 16.57 -27.11
N PRO A 47 -10.49 16.81 -26.01
CA PRO A 47 -11.10 17.11 -24.74
C PRO A 47 -12.04 18.31 -24.92
N LYS A 48 -13.26 18.19 -24.40
CA LYS A 48 -14.14 19.35 -24.30
C LYS A 48 -13.68 20.14 -23.09
N GLU A 49 -13.00 21.24 -23.33
CA GLU A 49 -12.58 22.17 -22.29
C GLU A 49 -13.78 23.04 -21.89
N GLU A 50 -14.14 23.02 -20.61
CA GLU A 50 -15.16 23.87 -20.03
C GLU A 50 -14.59 24.52 -18.78
N GLU A 51 -14.73 25.85 -18.67
CA GLU A 51 -14.37 26.56 -17.44
C GLU A 51 -15.49 26.38 -16.41
N VAL A 52 -15.18 25.65 -15.34
CA VAL A 52 -16.10 25.37 -14.25
C VAL A 52 -15.58 26.02 -12.97
N TYR A 53 -16.39 26.88 -12.36
CA TYR A 53 -16.10 27.46 -11.05
C TYR A 53 -16.54 26.48 -9.97
N ALA A 54 -15.60 25.65 -9.51
CA ALA A 54 -15.84 24.74 -8.40
C ALA A 54 -15.59 25.45 -7.06
N GLN A 55 -16.62 25.48 -6.21
CA GLN A 55 -16.46 25.91 -4.82
C GLN A 55 -16.07 24.70 -3.98
N LEU A 56 -14.85 24.72 -3.41
CA LEU A 56 -14.42 23.75 -2.40
C LEU A 56 -15.28 23.93 -1.14
N MET A 57 -16.35 23.15 -1.04
CA MET A 57 -17.34 23.23 0.06
C MET A 57 -16.85 22.62 1.37
N GLN A 58 -15.78 21.81 1.33
CA GLN A 58 -15.26 21.14 2.51
C GLN A 58 -13.74 21.11 2.45
N LEU A 59 -13.12 22.06 3.16
CA LEU A 59 -11.77 21.88 3.67
C LEU A 59 -11.93 20.85 4.80
N THR A 60 -11.80 19.56 4.49
CA THR A 60 -11.59 18.58 5.56
C THR A 60 -10.28 18.97 6.23
N ASP A 61 -10.35 19.34 7.50
CA ASP A 61 -9.17 19.33 8.36
C ASP A 61 -8.55 17.93 8.20
N TYR A 62 -7.38 17.88 7.58
CA TYR A 62 -6.67 16.62 7.41
C TYR A 62 -6.28 16.16 8.81
N ASP A 63 -6.94 15.12 9.30
CA ASP A 63 -6.60 14.53 10.57
C ASP A 63 -5.23 13.86 10.42
N HIS A 64 -4.21 14.48 10.99
CA HIS A 64 -2.84 13.97 10.91
C HIS A 64 -2.72 12.74 11.80
N THR A 65 -2.43 11.59 11.19
CA THR A 65 -2.11 10.38 11.95
C THR A 65 -0.61 10.12 11.92
N THR A 66 -0.06 9.70 13.06
CA THR A 66 1.35 9.33 13.16
C THR A 66 1.59 8.00 12.47
N VAL A 67 2.44 8.00 11.44
CA VAL A 67 2.89 6.79 10.75
C VAL A 67 4.36 6.54 11.08
N MET A 68 4.68 5.33 11.50
CA MET A 68 6.05 4.88 11.72
C MET A 68 6.47 3.98 10.56
N GLN A 69 7.48 4.41 9.80
CA GLN A 69 8.05 3.64 8.71
C GLN A 69 9.57 3.58 8.88
N CYS A 70 10.14 2.38 8.78
CA CYS A 70 11.57 2.18 8.85
C CYS A 70 12.12 1.71 7.50
N LYS A 71 13.33 2.19 7.17
CA LYS A 71 14.13 1.74 6.02
C LYS A 71 15.55 1.49 6.50
N ILE A 72 16.18 0.44 6.00
CA ILE A 72 17.56 0.10 6.31
C ILE A 72 18.42 0.43 5.10
N GLU A 73 19.46 1.22 5.31
CA GLU A 73 20.51 1.42 4.32
C GLU A 73 21.51 0.26 4.40
N VAL A 74 21.72 -0.41 3.28
CA VAL A 74 22.65 -1.54 3.18
C VAL A 74 23.78 -1.15 2.24
N ASP A 75 24.97 -0.90 2.79
CA ASP A 75 26.22 -0.83 2.04
C ASP A 75 26.97 -2.16 2.15
N ARG A 76 27.04 -2.89 1.03
CA ARG A 76 27.68 -4.19 0.94
C ARG A 76 28.86 -4.10 -0.02
N THR A 77 30.02 -4.62 0.39
CA THR A 77 31.14 -4.90 -0.52
C THR A 77 31.49 -6.39 -0.53
N ILE A 78 31.45 -7.01 -1.70
CA ILE A 78 31.83 -8.41 -1.92
C ILE A 78 33.28 -8.46 -2.41
N PHE A 79 34.06 -9.38 -1.84
CA PHE A 79 35.42 -9.68 -2.27
C PHE A 79 35.53 -11.15 -2.71
N TYR A 80 36.42 -11.42 -3.66
CA TYR A 80 36.82 -12.76 -4.06
C TYR A 80 38.08 -13.16 -3.28
N CYS A 81 38.07 -14.37 -2.70
CA CYS A 81 39.23 -14.99 -2.07
C CYS A 81 39.81 -16.03 -3.03
N GLY A 82 40.99 -15.73 -3.57
CA GLY A 82 41.75 -16.59 -4.46
C GLY A 82 42.71 -17.52 -3.73
N MET A 83 43.52 -18.25 -4.50
CA MET A 83 44.55 -19.13 -3.97
C MET A 83 45.53 -18.34 -3.08
N SER A 84 46.05 -18.96 -2.03
CA SER A 84 47.00 -18.34 -1.08
C SER A 84 46.46 -17.10 -0.34
N SER A 85 45.15 -17.02 -0.10
CA SER A 85 44.49 -15.92 0.63
C SER A 85 44.59 -14.55 -0.06
N HIS A 86 44.78 -14.52 -1.38
CA HIS A 86 44.69 -13.28 -2.13
C HIS A 86 43.24 -12.77 -2.18
N ILE A 87 43.01 -11.56 -1.68
CA ILE A 87 41.71 -10.90 -1.71
C ILE A 87 41.68 -9.94 -2.89
N SER A 88 40.60 -9.97 -3.68
CA SER A 88 40.42 -9.08 -4.83
C SER A 88 39.00 -8.56 -4.90
N ALA A 89 38.84 -7.30 -5.30
CA ALA A 89 37.52 -6.71 -5.53
C ALA A 89 36.84 -7.37 -6.73
N VAL A 90 35.55 -7.68 -6.62
CA VAL A 90 34.77 -8.24 -7.74
C VAL A 90 33.99 -7.14 -8.46
N HIS A 91 33.73 -7.34 -9.75
CA HIS A 91 32.86 -6.45 -10.52
C HIS A 91 31.46 -6.43 -9.92
N ASN A 92 30.87 -5.23 -9.75
CA ASN A 92 29.62 -5.02 -9.00
C ASN A 92 29.62 -5.61 -7.57
N GLY A 93 30.80 -5.72 -6.96
CA GLY A 93 30.95 -6.21 -5.59
C GLY A 93 30.40 -5.24 -4.55
N ARG A 94 30.51 -3.94 -4.80
CA ARG A 94 29.87 -2.91 -3.96
C ARG A 94 28.44 -2.65 -4.41
N ARG A 95 27.50 -2.64 -3.47
CA ARG A 95 26.11 -2.23 -3.67
C ARG A 95 25.60 -1.47 -2.46
N GLU A 96 24.88 -0.40 -2.74
CA GLU A 96 24.18 0.42 -1.75
C GLU A 96 22.70 0.44 -2.12
N TYR A 97 21.82 0.13 -1.16
CA TYR A 97 20.39 0.15 -1.39
C TYR A 97 19.59 0.33 -0.10
N LEU A 98 18.38 0.85 -0.24
CA LEU A 98 17.40 0.93 0.84
C LEU A 98 16.53 -0.33 0.83
N GLN A 99 16.52 -1.04 1.95
CA GLN A 99 15.64 -2.16 2.21
C GLN A 99 14.48 -1.70 3.07
N GLU A 100 13.26 -1.85 2.58
CA GLU A 100 12.07 -1.67 3.39
C GLU A 100 11.87 -2.86 4.31
N ILE A 101 11.43 -2.60 5.54
CA ILE A 101 11.13 -3.63 6.53
C ILE A 101 9.68 -3.52 6.99
N GLY A 102 9.12 -4.66 7.39
CA GLY A 102 7.76 -4.71 7.92
C GLY A 102 7.65 -4.04 9.29
N GLU A 103 6.41 -3.77 9.69
CA GLU A 103 6.03 -3.14 10.97
C GLU A 103 6.74 -3.78 12.17
N GLN A 104 6.76 -5.12 12.25
CA GLN A 104 7.38 -5.84 13.35
C GLN A 104 8.89 -5.58 13.46
N GLY A 105 9.61 -5.55 12.32
CA GLY A 105 11.04 -5.26 12.29
C GLY A 105 11.31 -3.80 12.67
N CYS A 106 10.47 -2.88 12.19
CA CYS A 106 10.55 -1.47 12.55
C CYS A 106 10.39 -1.27 14.07
N ARG A 107 9.35 -1.88 14.65
CA ARG A 107 9.12 -1.84 16.09
C ARG A 107 10.28 -2.44 16.89
N ARG A 108 10.77 -3.60 16.48
CA ARG A 108 11.92 -4.26 17.14
C ARG A 108 13.17 -3.40 17.14
N MET A 109 13.48 -2.74 16.02
CA MET A 109 14.62 -1.82 15.95
C MET A 109 14.45 -0.63 16.90
N HIS A 110 13.26 -0.03 16.97
CA HIS A 110 12.99 1.06 17.90
C HIS A 110 13.08 0.65 19.37
N GLU A 111 12.64 -0.57 19.71
CA GLU A 111 12.61 -1.07 21.09
C GLU A 111 13.96 -1.62 21.56
N THR A 112 14.72 -2.26 20.68
CA THR A 112 15.91 -3.05 21.06
C THR A 112 17.21 -2.59 20.40
N GLY A 113 17.14 -1.72 19.39
CA GLY A 113 18.27 -1.39 18.53
C GLY A 113 18.71 -2.53 17.59
N THR A 114 17.93 -3.62 17.52
CA THR A 114 18.22 -4.78 16.67
C THR A 114 17.13 -5.00 15.62
N THR A 115 17.55 -5.37 14.41
CA THR A 115 16.69 -5.77 13.29
C THR A 115 16.07 -7.13 13.49
#